data_AF-A0A7L4Y512-F1
#
_entry.id   AF-A0A7L4Y512-F1
#
_cell.length_a   1.000
_cell.length_b   1.000
_cell.length_c   1.000
_cell.angle_alpha   90.00
_cell.angle_beta   90.00
_cell.angle_gamma   90.00
#
_symmetry.space_group_name_H-M   'P 1'
#
loop_
_entity.id
_entity.type
_entity.pdbx_description
1 polymer ?
#
loop_
_entity_poly.entity_id
_entity_poly.type
_entity_poly.pdbx_seq_one_letter_code
_entity_poly.pdbx_strand_id
1 'polypeptide(L)'
;MFEFSLRQVALCGQQPGEEPGELAAPPSDLTAVIGTIGDQFRDSFTRLCLYLARTYDDAPQTRTDDTVVIGTEYGNTAALARLQRRAETDGKMLSAKHFPNATSSSASAFVNLGIGATGRNLTLNAGLLTPVIAIWQALLALAVDRSSTSKVLIGDVYSPEALLDARREPYDLRCRSGLTHATFVKGSEFRADFDFASDHDESPVLGGQIGSSRSSDRNSAFVTAEFLELIQTLDVGQQAVLTCRGPLARRGALTVTRQSTDTARNGGRGE
;
A
#
# COMPACT_ATOMS: atom_id res chain seq x y z
N MET A 1 0.15 10.39 17.27
CA MET A 1 -0.34 9.21 17.99
C MET A 1 -1.67 8.76 17.42
N PHE A 2 -1.74 7.48 17.04
CA PHE A 2 -2.94 6.81 16.53
C PHE A 2 -3.12 5.48 17.26
N GLU A 3 -4.37 5.09 17.53
CA GLU A 3 -4.71 3.76 18.06
C GLU A 3 -5.47 2.97 16.99
N PHE A 4 -5.15 1.68 16.86
CA PHE A 4 -5.79 0.81 15.87
C PHE A 4 -5.67 -0.68 16.25
N SER A 5 -6.40 -1.52 15.52
CA SER A 5 -6.15 -2.97 15.44
C SER A 5 -5.83 -3.36 14.00
N LEU A 6 -4.97 -4.36 13.82
CA LEU A 6 -4.59 -4.89 12.51
C LEU A 6 -5.30 -6.22 12.29
N ARG A 7 -6.16 -6.30 11.27
CA ARG A 7 -6.97 -7.50 11.01
C ARG A 7 -6.32 -8.47 10.05
N GLN A 8 -5.75 -7.94 8.97
CA GLN A 8 -5.26 -8.75 7.88
C GLN A 8 -4.00 -8.13 7.30
N VAL A 9 -3.04 -8.99 6.94
CA VAL A 9 -1.86 -8.67 6.14
C VAL A 9 -1.79 -9.72 5.02
N ALA A 10 -1.46 -9.29 3.82
CA ALA A 10 -1.20 -10.18 2.70
C ALA A 10 -0.17 -9.58 1.77
N LEU A 11 0.71 -10.41 1.20
CA LEU A 11 1.69 -10.02 0.21
C LEU A 11 1.51 -10.89 -1.03
N CYS A 12 1.40 -10.26 -2.19
CA CYS A 12 1.51 -10.94 -3.47
C CYS A 12 2.61 -10.28 -4.30
N GLY A 13 3.63 -11.05 -4.70
CA GLY A 13 4.76 -10.54 -5.45
C GLY A 13 5.64 -11.64 -6.01
N GLN A 14 6.67 -11.23 -6.75
CA GLN A 14 7.65 -12.11 -7.36
C GLN A 14 8.41 -12.91 -6.31
N GLN A 15 8.79 -14.14 -6.63
CA GLN A 15 9.67 -14.94 -5.77
C GLN A 15 11.14 -14.52 -5.89
N PRO A 16 11.97 -14.84 -4.88
CA PRO A 16 13.41 -14.60 -4.97
C PRO A 16 14.01 -15.30 -6.20
N GLY A 17 14.73 -14.53 -7.02
CA GLY A 17 15.40 -15.04 -8.22
C GLY A 17 14.63 -14.84 -9.53
N GLU A 18 13.39 -14.35 -9.47
CA GLU A 18 12.68 -13.91 -10.67
C GLU A 18 13.28 -12.62 -11.25
N GLU A 19 13.15 -12.48 -12.57
CA GLU A 19 13.56 -11.29 -13.33
C GLU A 19 12.65 -10.08 -13.02
N PRO A 20 13.20 -8.86 -12.90
CA PRO A 20 12.39 -7.66 -12.69
C PRO A 20 11.33 -7.45 -13.78
N GLY A 21 10.10 -7.13 -13.38
CA GLY A 21 9.01 -6.82 -14.32
C GLY A 21 7.67 -7.32 -13.84
N GLU A 22 6.75 -7.59 -14.76
CA GLU A 22 5.43 -8.15 -14.41
C GLU A 22 5.56 -9.52 -13.73
N LEU A 23 4.56 -9.91 -12.94
CA LEU A 23 4.54 -11.21 -12.27
C LEU A 23 4.54 -12.32 -13.32
N ALA A 24 5.49 -13.25 -13.24
CA ALA A 24 5.60 -14.37 -14.18
C ALA A 24 4.34 -15.27 -14.14
N ALA A 25 3.80 -15.46 -12.94
CA ALA A 25 2.53 -16.14 -12.72
C ALA A 25 1.65 -15.26 -11.81
N PRO A 26 0.65 -14.52 -12.34
CA PRO A 26 -0.36 -13.90 -11.50
C PRO A 26 -1.16 -14.98 -10.75
N PRO A 27 -1.91 -14.62 -9.68
CA PRO A 27 -2.78 -15.56 -8.98
C PRO A 27 -3.70 -16.30 -9.96
N SER A 28 -3.79 -17.63 -9.83
CA SER A 28 -4.51 -18.48 -10.80
C SER A 28 -6.00 -18.18 -10.89
N ASP A 29 -6.57 -17.65 -9.81
CA ASP A 29 -7.97 -17.27 -9.67
C ASP A 29 -8.22 -15.77 -9.94
N LEU A 30 -7.20 -15.00 -10.36
CA LEU A 30 -7.26 -13.56 -10.55
C LEU A 30 -8.51 -13.13 -11.34
N THR A 31 -8.71 -13.73 -12.52
CA THR A 31 -9.84 -13.41 -13.41
C THR A 31 -11.19 -13.74 -12.78
N ALA A 32 -11.27 -14.81 -12.00
CA ALA A 32 -12.49 -15.21 -11.31
C ALA A 32 -12.83 -14.19 -10.19
N VAL A 33 -11.83 -13.73 -9.45
CA VAL A 33 -12.01 -12.78 -8.33
C VAL A 33 -12.36 -11.36 -8.81
N ILE A 34 -11.67 -10.84 -9.82
CA ILE A 34 -11.90 -9.45 -10.29
C ILE A 34 -13.03 -9.35 -11.31
N GLY A 35 -13.34 -10.45 -12.01
CA GLY A 35 -14.35 -10.50 -13.07
C GLY A 35 -13.94 -9.74 -14.35
N THR A 36 -14.75 -9.87 -15.40
CA THR A 36 -14.46 -9.29 -16.74
C THR A 36 -14.47 -7.77 -16.75
N ILE A 37 -15.37 -7.14 -15.98
CA ILE A 37 -15.39 -5.67 -15.82
C ILE A 37 -14.13 -5.19 -15.11
N GLY A 38 -13.62 -6.00 -14.16
CA GLY A 38 -12.43 -5.64 -13.41
C GLY A 38 -11.13 -5.79 -14.22
N ASP A 39 -11.15 -6.58 -15.28
CA ASP A 39 -10.03 -6.83 -16.17
C ASP A 39 -9.89 -5.75 -17.28
N GLN A 40 -11.01 -5.15 -17.68
CA GLN A 40 -11.03 -4.30 -18.87
C GLN A 40 -10.25 -2.98 -18.68
N PHE A 41 -9.26 -2.74 -19.55
CA PHE A 41 -8.43 -1.53 -19.62
C PHE A 41 -7.48 -1.27 -18.44
N ARG A 42 -7.30 -2.25 -17.55
CA ARG A 42 -6.43 -2.13 -16.37
C ARG A 42 -5.04 -2.70 -16.63
N ASP A 43 -4.05 -2.16 -15.94
CA ASP A 43 -2.73 -2.79 -15.86
C ASP A 43 -2.64 -3.82 -14.73
N SER A 44 -1.55 -4.58 -14.74
CA SER A 44 -1.28 -5.67 -13.81
C SER A 44 -1.28 -5.19 -12.35
N PHE A 45 -0.76 -3.99 -12.07
CA PHE A 45 -0.83 -3.36 -10.75
C PHE A 45 -2.27 -3.14 -10.29
N THR A 46 -3.09 -2.44 -11.08
CA THR A 46 -4.46 -2.10 -10.68
C THR A 46 -5.32 -3.35 -10.51
N ARG A 47 -5.10 -4.38 -11.36
CA ARG A 47 -5.75 -5.68 -11.23
C ARG A 47 -5.35 -6.38 -9.92
N LEU A 48 -4.07 -6.37 -9.58
CA LEU A 48 -3.57 -6.98 -8.35
C LEU A 48 -4.08 -6.26 -7.10
N CYS A 49 -4.23 -4.93 -7.17
CA CYS A 49 -4.85 -4.15 -6.09
C CYS A 49 -6.28 -4.61 -5.82
N LEU A 50 -7.11 -4.72 -6.87
CA LEU A 50 -8.50 -5.19 -6.70
C LEU A 50 -8.55 -6.64 -6.24
N TYR A 51 -7.65 -7.49 -6.76
CA TYR A 51 -7.55 -8.88 -6.34
C TYR A 51 -7.31 -8.98 -4.84
N LEU A 52 -6.24 -8.37 -4.32
CA LEU A 52 -5.94 -8.43 -2.89
C LEU A 52 -7.06 -7.82 -2.06
N ALA A 53 -7.62 -6.69 -2.49
CA ALA A 53 -8.71 -6.06 -1.77
C ALA A 53 -9.95 -6.95 -1.67
N ARG A 54 -10.29 -7.73 -2.71
CA ARG A 54 -11.44 -8.66 -2.71
C ARG A 54 -11.17 -9.99 -2.03
N THR A 55 -9.98 -10.56 -2.23
CA THR A 55 -9.59 -11.86 -1.66
C THR A 55 -9.52 -11.78 -0.14
N TYR A 56 -9.10 -10.63 0.39
CA TYR A 56 -8.88 -10.40 1.80
C TYR A 56 -9.88 -9.39 2.38
N ASP A 57 -11.04 -9.22 1.74
CA ASP A 57 -12.14 -8.46 2.32
C ASP A 57 -12.97 -9.35 3.25
N ASP A 58 -13.05 -8.97 4.52
CA ASP A 58 -14.04 -9.54 5.45
C ASP A 58 -15.38 -8.79 5.40
N ALA A 59 -15.48 -7.69 4.63
CA ALA A 59 -16.66 -6.85 4.62
C ALA A 59 -17.87 -7.54 3.95
N PRO A 60 -19.08 -7.41 4.52
CA PRO A 60 -20.30 -7.93 3.90
C PRO A 60 -20.53 -7.29 2.52
N GLN A 61 -21.29 -7.96 1.65
CA GLN A 61 -21.66 -7.52 0.28
C GLN A 61 -22.43 -6.17 0.21
N THR A 62 -22.54 -5.45 1.32
CA THR A 62 -23.18 -4.14 1.47
C THR A 62 -22.14 -3.02 1.42
N ARG A 63 -22.54 -1.86 0.92
CA ARG A 63 -21.67 -0.67 0.91
C ARG A 63 -21.18 -0.32 2.32
N THR A 64 -19.87 -0.13 2.46
CA THR A 64 -19.21 0.28 3.70
C THR A 64 -18.65 1.70 3.59
N ASP A 65 -18.35 2.33 4.74
CA ASP A 65 -17.65 3.61 4.82
C ASP A 65 -16.12 3.44 4.76
N ASP A 66 -15.63 2.27 4.32
CA ASP A 66 -14.22 1.92 4.30
C ASP A 66 -13.38 2.95 3.54
N THR A 67 -12.23 3.28 4.11
CA THR A 67 -11.21 4.08 3.43
C THR A 67 -10.24 3.17 2.67
N VAL A 68 -9.92 3.53 1.42
CA VAL A 68 -8.92 2.83 0.58
C VAL A 68 -7.74 3.74 0.32
N VAL A 69 -6.55 3.36 0.78
CA VAL A 69 -5.29 4.08 0.50
C VAL A 69 -4.37 3.18 -0.32
N ILE A 70 -3.97 3.65 -1.50
CA ILE A 70 -2.99 2.97 -2.34
C ILE A 70 -1.70 3.80 -2.38
N GLY A 71 -0.61 3.22 -1.90
CA GLY A 71 0.73 3.78 -1.98
C GLY A 71 1.52 3.10 -3.09
N THR A 72 2.00 3.87 -4.07
CA THR A 72 2.74 3.33 -5.21
C THR A 72 3.72 4.36 -5.76
N GLU A 73 4.88 3.90 -6.22
CA GLU A 73 5.84 4.76 -6.90
C GLU A 73 5.63 4.72 -8.43
N TYR A 74 5.40 3.52 -8.98
CA TYR A 74 5.36 3.23 -10.41
C TYR A 74 4.11 2.48 -10.89
N GLY A 75 3.22 2.09 -10.00
CA GLY A 75 2.17 1.09 -10.24
C GLY A 75 1.30 1.34 -11.48
N ASN A 76 0.96 2.58 -11.82
CA ASN A 76 0.08 2.87 -12.98
C ASN A 76 0.82 3.26 -14.28
N THR A 77 2.15 3.05 -14.33
CA THR A 77 2.99 3.49 -15.46
C THR A 77 2.61 2.79 -16.76
N ALA A 78 2.23 1.51 -16.69
CA ALA A 78 1.86 0.73 -17.87
C ALA A 78 0.60 1.29 -18.55
N ALA A 79 -0.42 1.68 -17.77
CA ALA A 79 -1.64 2.24 -18.33
C ALA A 79 -1.39 3.62 -18.96
N LEU A 80 -0.53 4.45 -18.35
CA LEU A 80 -0.12 5.73 -18.90
C LEU A 80 0.65 5.58 -20.21
N ALA A 81 1.61 4.65 -20.28
CA ALA A 81 2.35 4.36 -21.50
C ALA A 81 1.42 3.83 -22.61
N ARG A 82 0.46 2.96 -22.28
CA ARG A 82 -0.57 2.51 -23.24
C ARG A 82 -1.46 3.65 -23.73
N LEU A 83 -1.83 4.58 -22.86
CA LEU A 83 -2.60 5.77 -23.24
C LEU A 83 -1.83 6.61 -24.27
N GLN A 84 -0.55 6.89 -24.03
CA GLN A 84 0.30 7.67 -24.94
C GLN A 84 0.39 6.99 -26.32
N ARG A 85 0.71 5.69 -26.34
CA ARG A 85 0.78 4.91 -27.59
C ARG A 85 -0.54 4.93 -28.36
N ARG A 86 -1.68 4.76 -27.68
CA ARG A 86 -3.00 4.81 -28.34
C ARG A 86 -3.38 6.21 -28.81
N ALA A 87 -2.96 7.26 -28.11
CA ALA A 87 -3.17 8.63 -28.56
C ALA A 87 -2.38 8.90 -29.86
N GLU A 88 -1.18 8.33 -29.99
CA GLU A 88 -0.38 8.40 -31.22
C GLU A 88 -1.02 7.63 -32.38
N THR A 89 -1.54 6.41 -32.14
CA THR A 89 -2.11 5.58 -33.21
C THR A 89 -3.54 5.99 -33.61
N ASP A 90 -4.39 6.28 -32.62
CA ASP A 90 -5.84 6.42 -32.82
C ASP A 90 -6.26 7.90 -32.93
N GLY A 91 -5.41 8.83 -32.49
CA GLY A 91 -5.67 10.26 -32.51
C GLY A 91 -7.02 10.61 -31.89
N LYS A 92 -7.91 11.20 -32.69
CA LYS A 92 -9.26 11.62 -32.26
C LYS A 92 -10.23 10.46 -32.00
N MET A 93 -9.90 9.24 -32.38
CA MET A 93 -10.73 8.04 -32.17
C MET A 93 -10.47 7.34 -30.83
N LEU A 94 -9.54 7.87 -30.02
CA LEU A 94 -9.23 7.32 -28.70
C LEU A 94 -10.47 7.31 -27.82
N SER A 95 -10.82 6.13 -27.29
CA SER A 95 -11.94 6.01 -26.35
C SER A 95 -11.74 6.90 -25.13
N ALA A 96 -12.79 7.66 -24.76
CA ALA A 96 -12.81 8.46 -23.53
C ALA A 96 -12.59 7.63 -22.26
N LYS A 97 -12.71 6.29 -22.34
CA LYS A 97 -12.40 5.37 -21.23
C LYS A 97 -10.90 5.21 -20.98
N HIS A 98 -10.01 5.55 -21.91
CA HIS A 98 -8.57 5.34 -21.71
C HIS A 98 -7.98 6.28 -20.66
N PHE A 99 -8.30 7.57 -20.72
CA PHE A 99 -7.71 8.57 -19.83
C PHE A 99 -8.04 8.32 -18.34
N PRO A 100 -9.32 8.11 -17.93
CA PRO A 100 -9.65 7.86 -16.52
C PRO A 100 -9.06 6.58 -15.94
N ASN A 101 -8.58 5.65 -16.78
CA ASN A 101 -7.98 4.38 -16.35
C ASN A 101 -6.44 4.41 -16.37
N ALA A 102 -5.84 5.54 -16.79
CA ALA A 102 -4.40 5.73 -16.85
C ALA A 102 -3.88 6.74 -15.82
N THR A 103 -4.77 7.47 -15.13
CA THR A 103 -4.38 8.40 -14.06
C THR A 103 -4.01 7.63 -12.80
N SER A 104 -2.98 8.05 -12.06
CA SER A 104 -2.55 7.34 -10.84
C SER A 104 -3.69 7.13 -9.82
N SER A 105 -4.59 8.11 -9.68
CA SER A 105 -5.77 8.02 -8.78
C SER A 105 -6.83 6.99 -9.19
N SER A 106 -6.75 6.46 -10.41
CA SER A 106 -7.72 5.48 -10.92
C SER A 106 -7.67 4.16 -10.16
N ALA A 107 -6.50 3.76 -9.63
CA ALA A 107 -6.36 2.52 -8.89
C ALA A 107 -7.22 2.52 -7.62
N SER A 108 -7.10 3.54 -6.76
CA SER A 108 -7.89 3.60 -5.52
C SER A 108 -9.38 3.79 -5.81
N ALA A 109 -9.75 4.59 -6.81
CA ALA A 109 -11.15 4.76 -7.20
C ALA A 109 -11.77 3.44 -7.68
N PHE A 110 -11.01 2.69 -8.47
CA PHE A 110 -11.45 1.40 -9.00
C PHE A 110 -11.56 0.33 -7.92
N VAL A 111 -10.59 0.24 -7.02
CA VAL A 111 -10.67 -0.67 -5.86
C VAL A 111 -11.88 -0.33 -5.00
N ASN A 112 -12.08 0.95 -4.67
CA ASN A 112 -13.21 1.43 -3.87
C ASN A 112 -14.56 1.00 -4.49
N LEU A 113 -14.74 1.23 -5.80
CA LEU A 113 -15.93 0.78 -6.55
C LEU A 113 -16.05 -0.76 -6.56
N GLY A 114 -14.92 -1.45 -6.73
CA GLY A 114 -14.87 -2.90 -6.87
C GLY A 114 -15.22 -3.67 -5.60
N ILE A 115 -14.97 -3.11 -4.43
CA ILE A 115 -15.35 -3.67 -3.12
C ILE A 115 -16.64 -3.05 -2.56
N GLY A 116 -17.24 -2.08 -3.25
CA GLY A 116 -18.45 -1.40 -2.80
C GLY A 116 -18.23 -0.38 -1.68
N ALA A 117 -16.99 0.01 -1.41
CA ALA A 117 -16.66 1.02 -0.41
C ALA A 117 -17.05 2.43 -0.87
N THR A 118 -17.56 3.22 0.06
CA THR A 118 -18.08 4.59 -0.16
C THR A 118 -17.31 5.65 0.61
N GLY A 119 -16.34 5.23 1.44
CA GLY A 119 -15.45 6.11 2.15
C GLY A 119 -14.41 6.76 1.23
N ARG A 120 -13.40 7.36 1.86
CA ARG A 120 -12.32 8.06 1.17
C ARG A 120 -11.51 7.07 0.35
N ASN A 121 -11.15 7.45 -0.87
CA ASN A 121 -10.12 6.76 -1.63
C ASN A 121 -8.97 7.72 -1.96
N LEU A 122 -7.73 7.21 -1.92
CA LEU A 122 -6.54 7.97 -2.22
C LEU A 122 -5.51 7.06 -2.88
N THR A 123 -4.90 7.52 -3.98
CA THR A 123 -3.63 6.97 -4.45
C THR A 123 -2.55 8.01 -4.24
N LEU A 124 -1.42 7.64 -3.64
CA LEU A 124 -0.31 8.54 -3.35
C LEU A 124 1.02 7.94 -3.79
N ASN A 125 1.95 8.83 -4.12
CA ASN A 125 3.34 8.54 -4.39
C ASN A 125 4.19 9.48 -3.52
N ALA A 126 5.01 8.91 -2.64
CA ALA A 126 5.98 9.65 -1.83
C ALA A 126 7.41 9.10 -2.02
N GLY A 127 7.69 8.51 -3.20
CA GLY A 127 8.91 7.75 -3.48
C GLY A 127 9.12 6.66 -2.44
N LEU A 128 10.36 6.54 -1.94
CA LEU A 128 10.72 5.57 -0.90
C LEU A 128 10.02 5.79 0.45
N LEU A 129 9.36 6.93 0.68
CA LEU A 129 8.58 7.21 1.91
C LEU A 129 7.13 6.71 1.85
N THR A 130 6.72 6.16 0.71
CA THR A 130 5.35 5.72 0.45
C THR A 130 4.73 4.86 1.56
N PRO A 131 5.42 3.86 2.16
CA PRO A 131 4.84 3.05 3.23
C PRO A 131 4.34 3.87 4.42
N VAL A 132 5.22 4.73 4.95
CA VAL A 132 4.93 5.51 6.15
C VAL A 132 3.80 6.50 5.87
N ILE A 133 3.81 7.14 4.71
CA ILE A 133 2.77 8.11 4.33
C ILE A 133 1.42 7.43 4.07
N ALA A 134 1.41 6.25 3.43
CA ALA A 134 0.18 5.50 3.19
C ALA A 134 -0.46 4.99 4.48
N ILE A 135 0.33 4.41 5.39
CA ILE A 135 -0.16 3.98 6.70
C ILE A 135 -0.64 5.20 7.52
N TRP A 136 0.09 6.31 7.49
CA TRP A 136 -0.34 7.55 8.16
C TRP A 136 -1.71 8.03 7.69
N GLN A 137 -1.96 8.08 6.38
CA GLN A 137 -3.25 8.48 5.83
C GLN A 137 -4.38 7.52 6.23
N ALA A 138 -4.10 6.22 6.31
CA ALA A 138 -5.06 5.21 6.70
C ALA A 138 -5.44 5.32 8.19
N LEU A 139 -4.45 5.48 9.07
CA LEU A 139 -4.69 5.65 10.50
C LEU A 139 -5.33 7.01 10.82
N LEU A 140 -5.00 8.06 10.05
CA LEU A 140 -5.67 9.35 10.16
C LEU A 140 -7.18 9.24 9.88
N ALA A 141 -7.58 8.45 8.87
CA ALA A 141 -9.00 8.25 8.57
C ALA A 141 -9.77 7.57 9.70
N LEU A 142 -9.13 6.61 10.39
CA LEU A 142 -9.70 5.95 11.56
C LEU A 142 -9.83 6.92 12.75
N ALA A 143 -8.77 7.67 13.05
CA ALA A 143 -8.71 8.53 14.23
C ALA A 143 -9.62 9.75 14.19
N VAL A 144 -10.00 10.23 13.01
CA VAL A 144 -10.96 11.34 12.85
C VAL A 144 -12.39 10.85 12.58
N ASP A 145 -12.67 9.57 12.89
CA ASP A 145 -13.95 8.91 12.74
C ASP A 145 -14.56 8.99 11.32
N ARG A 146 -13.73 9.13 10.29
CA ARG A 146 -14.18 9.14 8.89
C ARG A 146 -14.45 7.75 8.34
N SER A 147 -13.91 6.73 8.98
CA SER A 147 -14.15 5.34 8.65
C SER A 147 -13.91 4.44 9.85
N SER A 148 -14.61 3.30 9.91
CA SER A 148 -14.33 2.23 10.87
C SER A 148 -13.19 1.30 10.43
N THR A 149 -12.88 1.29 9.13
CA THR A 149 -11.93 0.38 8.48
C THR A 149 -11.13 1.12 7.42
N SER A 150 -9.80 0.97 7.44
CA SER A 150 -8.91 1.48 6.41
C SER A 150 -8.14 0.34 5.76
N LYS A 151 -8.36 0.14 4.46
CA LYS A 151 -7.62 -0.79 3.61
C LYS A 151 -6.45 -0.07 2.97
N VAL A 152 -5.26 -0.64 3.11
CA VAL A 152 -4.02 -0.08 2.58
C VAL A 152 -3.41 -1.07 1.60
N LEU A 153 -3.06 -0.59 0.41
CA LEU A 153 -2.27 -1.35 -0.56
C LEU A 153 -0.98 -0.60 -0.87
N ILE A 154 0.18 -1.21 -0.65
CA ILE A 154 1.48 -0.58 -0.84
C ILE A 154 2.36 -1.45 -1.74
N GLY A 155 2.89 -0.85 -2.80
CA GLY A 155 3.86 -1.50 -3.68
C GLY A 155 3.69 -1.15 -5.15
N ASP A 156 4.35 -1.93 -6.00
CA ASP A 156 4.44 -1.71 -7.43
C ASP A 156 4.43 -3.03 -8.21
N VAL A 157 3.84 -3.01 -9.40
CA VAL A 157 4.11 -4.01 -10.44
C VAL A 157 4.81 -3.28 -11.58
N TYR A 158 6.09 -3.56 -11.76
CA TYR A 158 6.95 -2.84 -12.70
C TYR A 158 6.63 -3.20 -14.14
N SER A 159 6.24 -2.20 -14.93
CA SER A 159 6.21 -2.29 -16.39
C SER A 159 7.61 -2.05 -16.99
N PRO A 160 7.84 -2.36 -18.28
CA PRO A 160 9.10 -2.04 -18.95
C PRO A 160 9.50 -0.56 -18.83
N GLU A 161 8.52 0.35 -18.94
CA GLU A 161 8.74 1.79 -18.81
C GLU A 161 9.09 2.19 -17.37
N ALA A 162 8.45 1.58 -16.37
CA ALA A 162 8.79 1.80 -14.97
C ALA A 162 10.23 1.34 -14.65
N LEU A 163 10.65 0.20 -15.19
CA LEU A 163 12.03 -0.29 -15.04
C LEU A 163 13.05 0.64 -15.70
N LEU A 164 12.71 1.23 -16.86
CA LEU A 164 13.57 2.22 -17.51
C LEU A 164 13.75 3.47 -16.66
N ASP A 165 12.67 3.94 -16.03
CA ASP A 165 12.74 5.12 -15.16
C ASP A 165 13.49 4.83 -13.86
N ALA A 166 13.19 3.71 -13.18
CA ALA A 166 13.89 3.30 -11.96
C ALA A 166 15.40 3.13 -12.16
N ARG A 167 15.84 2.66 -13.34
CA ARG A 167 17.28 2.54 -13.70
C ARG A 167 18.01 3.87 -13.88
N ARG A 168 17.29 4.99 -14.00
CA ARG A 168 17.92 6.33 -14.09
C ARG A 168 18.35 6.85 -12.72
N GLU A 169 17.88 6.23 -11.65
CA GLU A 169 18.22 6.63 -10.30
C GLU A 169 19.51 5.94 -9.82
N PRO A 170 20.41 6.66 -9.11
CA PRO A 170 21.73 6.17 -8.77
C PRO A 170 21.78 5.29 -7.51
N TYR A 171 20.65 4.71 -7.10
CA TYR A 171 20.50 4.13 -5.75
C TYR A 171 20.73 2.61 -5.66
N ASP A 172 21.01 1.95 -6.79
CA ASP A 172 21.27 0.50 -6.89
C ASP A 172 20.28 -0.39 -6.11
N LEU A 173 19.01 0.03 -6.05
CA LEU A 173 17.94 -0.72 -5.40
C LEU A 173 17.33 -1.72 -6.38
N ARG A 174 17.07 -2.94 -5.90
CA ARG A 174 16.47 -4.00 -6.71
C ARG A 174 15.00 -3.66 -7.02
N CYS A 175 14.63 -3.70 -8.29
CA CYS A 175 13.23 -3.62 -8.71
C CYS A 175 12.62 -5.03 -8.69
N ARG A 176 11.78 -5.30 -7.69
CA ARG A 176 11.02 -6.55 -7.55
C ARG A 176 9.53 -6.22 -7.45
N SER A 177 8.71 -6.77 -8.32
CA SER A 177 7.27 -6.51 -8.30
C SER A 177 6.58 -7.21 -7.13
N GLY A 178 5.63 -6.52 -6.52
CA GLY A 178 4.89 -7.00 -5.37
C GLY A 178 3.98 -5.93 -4.80
N LEU A 179 2.93 -6.37 -4.11
CA LEU A 179 1.93 -5.54 -3.49
C LEU A 179 1.56 -6.14 -2.13
N THR A 180 1.63 -5.30 -1.09
CA THR A 180 1.14 -5.64 0.24
C THR A 180 -0.23 -5.06 0.44
N HIS A 181 -1.15 -5.84 0.99
CA HIS A 181 -2.45 -5.40 1.48
C HIS A 181 -2.49 -5.51 3.01
N ALA A 182 -3.07 -4.50 3.65
CA ALA A 182 -3.34 -4.51 5.08
C ALA A 182 -4.71 -3.90 5.38
N THR A 183 -5.42 -4.47 6.36
CA THR A 183 -6.69 -3.92 6.87
C THR A 183 -6.50 -3.46 8.31
N PHE A 184 -6.57 -2.13 8.50
CA PHE A 184 -6.58 -1.48 9.79
C PHE A 184 -8.03 -1.19 10.20
N VAL A 185 -8.36 -1.40 11.47
CA VAL A 185 -9.69 -1.08 12.02
C VAL A 185 -9.55 -0.23 13.27
N LYS A 186 -10.63 0.45 13.65
CA LYS A 186 -10.70 1.06 14.99
C LYS A 186 -10.48 0.01 16.06
N GLY A 187 -9.61 0.32 17.01
CA GLY A 187 -9.22 -0.56 18.10
C GLY A 187 -8.05 0.03 18.86
N SER A 188 -7.62 -0.65 19.91
CA SER A 188 -6.56 -0.19 20.80
C SER A 188 -5.47 -1.25 20.99
N GLU A 189 -5.39 -2.26 20.11
CA GLU A 189 -4.36 -3.29 20.19
C GLU A 189 -2.96 -2.71 19.96
N PHE A 190 -2.85 -1.74 19.07
CA PHE A 190 -1.61 -1.09 18.71
C PHE A 190 -1.73 0.42 18.82
N ARG A 191 -0.62 1.04 19.23
CA ARG A 191 -0.40 2.48 19.16
C ARG A 191 0.67 2.76 18.12
N ALA A 192 0.40 3.69 17.21
CA ALA A 192 1.34 4.18 16.21
C ALA A 192 1.75 5.64 16.47
N ASP A 193 3.04 5.89 16.38
CA ASP A 193 3.65 7.22 16.38
C ASP A 193 4.49 7.42 15.11
N PHE A 194 4.38 8.61 14.53
CA PHE A 194 5.01 8.95 13.27
C PHE A 194 6.01 10.08 13.48
N ASP A 195 7.17 9.95 12.85
CA ASP A 195 8.23 10.95 12.86
C ASP A 195 8.63 11.28 11.40
N PHE A 196 8.49 12.54 11.03
CA PHE A 196 8.86 13.06 9.73
C PHE A 196 9.94 14.11 9.94
N ALA A 197 11.18 13.76 9.60
CA ALA A 197 12.34 14.59 9.87
C ALA A 197 13.24 14.71 8.64
N SER A 198 13.99 15.79 8.58
CA SER A 198 15.19 15.85 7.75
C SER A 198 16.20 14.85 8.29
N ASP A 199 16.77 14.03 7.42
CA ASP A 199 17.77 13.04 7.76
C ASP A 199 19.16 13.66 7.67
N HIS A 200 19.74 14.00 8.82
CA HIS A 200 21.08 14.61 8.89
C HIS A 200 22.20 13.56 9.01
N ASP A 201 21.89 12.29 8.80
CA ASP A 201 22.91 11.23 8.74
C ASP A 201 23.88 11.48 7.57
N GLU A 202 25.18 11.35 7.82
CA GLU A 202 26.23 11.62 6.82
C GLU A 202 26.30 10.55 5.73
N SER A 203 25.67 9.38 5.94
CA SER A 203 25.59 8.30 4.95
C SER A 203 24.24 7.57 5.01
N PRO A 204 23.14 8.23 4.62
CA PRO A 204 21.81 7.68 4.76
C PRO A 204 21.63 6.51 3.79
N VAL A 205 21.24 5.36 4.33
CA VAL A 205 20.90 4.19 3.51
C VAL A 205 19.45 4.29 3.07
N LEU A 206 19.26 4.48 1.77
CA LEU A 206 17.95 4.66 1.16
C LEU A 206 17.09 3.39 1.25
N GLY A 207 15.77 3.58 1.21
CA GLY A 207 14.80 2.49 1.23
C GLY A 207 14.20 2.25 2.62
N GLY A 208 13.53 1.12 2.75
CA GLY A 208 12.87 0.70 4.00
C GLY A 208 13.79 -0.14 4.89
N GLN A 209 13.65 0.04 6.20
CA GLN A 209 14.41 -0.66 7.23
C GLN A 209 13.51 -0.95 8.43
N ILE A 210 13.64 -2.15 9.00
CA ILE A 210 12.98 -2.56 10.24
C ILE A 210 14.06 -2.79 11.30
N GLY A 211 14.09 -1.97 12.35
CA GLY A 211 15.18 -2.02 13.32
C GLY A 211 16.54 -1.84 12.62
N SER A 212 17.41 -2.86 12.64
CA SER A 212 18.69 -2.89 11.92
C SER A 212 18.62 -3.61 10.56
N SER A 213 17.53 -4.31 10.24
CA SER A 213 17.35 -5.07 9.00
C SER A 213 16.98 -4.16 7.85
N ARG A 214 17.74 -4.22 6.74
CA ARG A 214 17.61 -3.33 5.59
C ARG A 214 16.98 -4.07 4.40
N SER A 215 16.03 -3.42 3.74
CA SER A 215 15.57 -3.85 2.43
C SER A 215 16.58 -3.47 1.35
N SER A 216 16.87 -4.40 0.44
CA SER A 216 17.55 -4.12 -0.82
C SER A 216 16.56 -3.84 -1.97
N ASP A 217 15.27 -4.09 -1.73
CA ASP A 217 14.21 -3.86 -2.71
C ASP A 217 13.78 -2.39 -2.70
N ARG A 218 13.66 -1.81 -3.90
CA ARG A 218 13.06 -0.51 -4.15
C ARG A 218 11.58 -0.50 -3.83
N ASN A 219 10.89 -1.55 -4.29
CA ASN A 219 9.48 -1.73 -4.03
C ASN A 219 9.28 -2.01 -2.54
N SER A 220 8.61 -1.09 -1.89
CA SER A 220 8.42 -1.12 -0.46
C SER A 220 7.34 -2.11 0.02
N ALA A 221 6.70 -2.87 -0.88
CA ALA A 221 5.76 -3.92 -0.51
C ALA A 221 6.38 -4.88 0.52
N PHE A 222 7.51 -5.50 0.18
CA PHE A 222 8.11 -6.57 0.99
C PHE A 222 8.46 -6.12 2.42
N VAL A 223 9.14 -4.98 2.56
CA VAL A 223 9.47 -4.43 3.89
C VAL A 223 8.22 -3.97 4.65
N THR A 224 7.16 -3.56 3.94
CA THR A 224 5.88 -3.22 4.59
C THR A 224 5.20 -4.47 5.13
N ALA A 225 5.14 -5.54 4.34
CA ALA A 225 4.58 -6.82 4.77
C ALA A 225 5.35 -7.38 5.98
N GLU A 226 6.68 -7.45 5.88
CA GLU A 226 7.55 -7.93 6.97
C GLU A 226 7.33 -7.12 8.26
N PHE A 227 7.22 -5.79 8.15
CA PHE A 227 6.95 -4.94 9.30
C PHE A 227 5.57 -5.22 9.91
N LEU A 228 4.54 -5.33 9.09
CA LEU A 228 3.17 -5.55 9.57
C LEU A 228 2.97 -6.95 10.16
N GLU A 229 3.66 -7.96 9.63
CA GLU A 229 3.70 -9.29 10.23
C GLU A 229 4.47 -9.27 11.56
N LEU A 230 5.60 -8.55 11.64
CA LEU A 230 6.36 -8.40 12.88
C LEU A 230 5.54 -7.75 14.00
N ILE A 231 4.74 -6.71 13.72
CA ILE A 231 3.97 -6.08 14.79
C ILE A 231 2.93 -7.02 15.42
N GLN A 232 2.43 -8.01 14.66
CA GLN A 232 1.48 -9.00 15.17
C GLN A 232 2.13 -9.96 16.18
N THR A 233 3.46 -10.14 16.12
CA THR A 233 4.22 -11.03 17.01
C THR A 233 4.80 -10.33 18.23
N LEU A 234 4.59 -9.02 18.40
CA LEU A 234 5.09 -8.26 19.56
C LEU A 234 4.40 -8.71 20.85
N ASP A 235 5.12 -8.75 21.96
CA ASP A 235 4.50 -8.80 23.29
C ASP A 235 3.99 -7.41 23.70
N VAL A 236 3.09 -7.36 24.69
CA VAL A 236 2.59 -6.09 25.25
C VAL A 236 3.76 -5.21 25.73
N GLY A 237 3.75 -3.94 25.31
CA GLY A 237 4.80 -2.97 25.62
C GLY A 237 6.02 -3.03 24.69
N GLN A 238 6.17 -4.09 23.88
CA GLN A 238 7.21 -4.12 22.86
C GLN A 238 6.86 -3.22 21.68
N GLN A 239 7.89 -2.80 20.97
CA GLN A 239 7.78 -1.89 19.83
C GLN A 239 8.58 -2.40 18.63
N ALA A 240 8.08 -2.09 17.43
CA ALA A 240 8.83 -2.20 16.19
C ALA A 240 8.85 -0.85 15.47
N VAL A 241 9.91 -0.61 14.70
CA VAL A 241 10.09 0.65 13.96
C VAL A 241 10.35 0.36 12.50
N LEU A 242 9.48 0.87 11.63
CA LEU A 242 9.72 0.97 10.19
C LEU A 242 10.30 2.36 9.90
N THR A 243 11.50 2.41 9.34
CA THR A 243 12.11 3.65 8.86
C THR A 243 12.23 3.58 7.34
N CYS A 244 11.73 4.61 6.67
CA CYS A 244 11.89 4.82 5.23
C CYS A 244 12.75 6.06 5.00
N ARG A 245 13.76 5.92 4.15
CA ARG A 245 14.65 7.02 3.75
C ARG A 245 14.55 7.26 2.25
N GLY A 246 14.23 8.50 1.90
CA GLY A 246 14.17 8.98 0.53
C GLY A 246 15.38 9.85 0.18
N PRO A 247 15.54 10.17 -1.12
CA PRO A 247 16.56 11.11 -1.56
C PRO A 247 16.35 12.50 -0.93
N LEU A 248 17.40 13.32 -0.97
CA LEU A 248 17.41 14.68 -0.40
C LEU A 248 17.19 14.73 1.12
N ALA A 249 17.80 13.78 1.86
CA ALA A 249 17.78 13.78 3.32
C ALA A 249 16.36 13.80 3.90
N ARG A 250 15.44 12.97 3.37
CA ARG A 250 14.08 12.86 3.90
C ARG A 250 13.89 11.52 4.60
N ARG A 251 13.39 11.54 5.83
CA ARG A 251 13.07 10.36 6.62
C ARG A 251 11.62 10.38 7.08
N GLY A 252 10.95 9.24 6.93
CA GLY A 252 9.71 8.92 7.63
C GLY A 252 9.95 7.71 8.51
N ALA A 253 9.49 7.76 9.76
CA ALA A 253 9.49 6.61 10.64
C ALA A 253 8.11 6.38 11.24
N LEU A 254 7.77 5.11 11.38
CA LEU A 254 6.58 4.59 12.03
C LEU A 254 7.03 3.68 13.17
N THR A 255 6.74 4.10 14.40
CA THR A 255 6.90 3.27 15.60
C THR A 255 5.53 2.70 15.95
N VAL A 256 5.44 1.38 16.09
CA VAL A 256 4.24 0.70 16.57
C VAL A 256 4.55 0.00 17.88
N THR A 257 3.73 0.24 18.90
CA THR A 257 3.83 -0.39 20.22
C THR A 257 2.55 -1.20 20.49
N ARG A 258 2.70 -2.47 20.86
CA ARG A 258 1.55 -3.29 21.30
C ARG A 258 1.06 -2.84 22.66
N GLN A 259 -0.23 -2.57 22.78
CA GLN A 259 -0.86 -2.12 24.03
C GLN A 259 -1.40 -3.31 24.83
N SER A 260 -1.55 -3.11 26.14
CA SER A 260 -2.34 -4.04 26.95
C SER A 260 -3.80 -3.87 26.55
N THR A 261 -4.47 -4.94 26.16
CA THR A 261 -5.94 -4.94 25.99
C THR A 261 -6.64 -5.06 27.34
N ASP A 262 -6.17 -4.34 28.36
CA ASP A 262 -6.90 -4.22 29.61
C ASP A 262 -8.12 -3.33 29.38
N THR A 263 -9.25 -3.99 29.19
CA THR A 263 -10.58 -3.38 29.29
C THR A 263 -10.71 -2.66 30.64
N ALA A 264 -10.71 -1.32 30.64
CA ALA A 264 -11.27 -0.50 31.71
C ALA A 264 -12.51 0.21 31.15
N ARG A 265 -13.70 0.24 31.78
CA ARG A 265 -14.03 0.22 33.22
C ARG A 265 -15.33 -0.54 33.47
N ASN A 266 -15.28 -1.62 34.26
CA ASN A 266 -16.41 -1.94 35.14
C ASN A 266 -16.35 -0.95 36.33
N GLY A 267 -16.90 0.24 36.10
CA GLY A 267 -17.22 1.17 37.18
C GLY A 267 -18.41 0.63 37.95
N GLY A 268 -18.14 -0.29 38.88
CA GLY A 268 -19.10 -0.65 39.91
C GLY A 268 -19.51 0.59 40.69
N ARG A 269 -20.79 0.93 40.66
CA ARG A 269 -21.41 1.68 41.75
C ARG A 269 -21.84 0.66 42.80
N GLY A 270 -20.93 0.43 43.75
CA GLY A 270 -21.30 0.02 45.09
C GLY A 270 -21.50 1.28 45.93
N GLU A 271 -22.52 1.20 46.78
CA GLU A 271 -23.10 2.21 47.69
C GLU A 271 -24.11 3.20 47.07
#